data_AF-A0A1C6EME1-F1
#
_entry.id   AF-A0A1C6EME1-F1
#
_cell.length_a   1.000
_cell.length_b   1.000
_cell.length_c   1.000
_cell.angle_alpha   90.00
_cell.angle_beta   90.00
_cell.angle_gamma   90.00
#
_symmetry.space_group_name_H-M   'P 1'
#
loop_
_entity.id
_entity.type
_entity.pdbx_description
1 polymer ?
#
loop_
_entity_poly.entity_id
_entity_poly.type
_entity_poly.pdbx_seq_one_letter_code
_entity_poly.pdbx_strand_id
1 'polypeptide(L)' 'MTVKRSLNELEEAGLIRRVRQGFGEPNEIYVLIPNKGDSRL' A
#
# COMPACT_ATOMS: atom_id res chain seq x y z
N MET A 1 -16.93 2.48 -7.27
CA MET A 1 -15.67 2.11 -6.58
C MET A 1 -14.56 2.20 -7.60
N THR A 2 -13.53 3.01 -7.38
CA THR A 2 -12.44 3.20 -8.37
C THR A 2 -11.13 2.72 -7.77
N VAL A 3 -10.32 2.03 -8.58
CA VAL A 3 -9.04 1.44 -8.15
C VAL A 3 -8.12 2.48 -7.49
N LYS A 4 -8.06 3.70 -8.05
CA LYS A 4 -7.24 4.79 -7.50
C LYS A 4 -7.64 5.20 -6.08
N ARG A 5 -8.95 5.27 -5.80
CA ARG A 5 -9.45 5.64 -4.47
C ARG A 5 -9.11 4.54 -3.46
N SER A 6 -9.38 3.28 -3.80
CA SER A 6 -9.07 2.14 -2.93
C SER A 6 -7.57 2.02 -2.63
N LEU A 7 -6.70 2.27 -3.61
CA LEU A 7 -5.25 2.28 -3.37
C LEU A 7 -4.80 3.37 -2.40
N ASN A 8 -5.43 4.55 -2.44
CA ASN A 8 -5.14 5.60 -1.48
C ASN A 8 -5.62 5.23 -0.07
N GLU A 9 -6.84 4.70 0.06
CA GLU A 9 -7.40 4.27 1.35
C GLU A 9 -6.56 3.16 2.01
N LEU A 10 -6.04 2.21 1.22
CA LEU A 10 -5.16 1.14 1.73
C LEU A 10 -3.78 1.65 2.14
N GLU A 11 -3.24 2.66 1.44
CA GLU A 11 -1.97 3.28 1.78
C GLU A 11 -2.09 4.11 3.07
N GLU A 12 -3.19 4.86 3.22
CA GLU A 12 -3.52 5.61 4.44
C GLU A 12 -3.73 4.69 5.65
N ALA A 13 -4.36 3.53 5.45
CA ALA A 13 -4.52 2.51 6.48
C ALA A 13 -3.22 1.76 6.84
N GLY A 14 -2.10 2.04 6.15
CA GLY A 14 -0.83 1.36 6.38
C GLY A 14 -0.83 -0.11 5.96
N LEU A 15 -1.75 -0.51 5.08
CA LEU A 15 -1.86 -1.89 4.58
C LEU A 15 -1.02 -2.13 3.33
N ILE A 16 -0.73 -1.08 2.58
CA ILE A 16 0.17 -1.13 1.42
C ILE A 16 1.18 0.01 1.44
N ARG A 17 2.31 -0.19 0.75
CA ARG A 17 3.29 0.84 0.42
C ARG A 17 3.44 0.92 -1.09
N ARG A 18 3.35 2.12 -1.66
CA ARG A 18 3.53 2.33 -3.09
C ARG A 18 4.89 2.97 -3.36
N VAL A 19 5.64 2.39 -4.28
CA VAL A 19 6.89 2.97 -4.77
C VAL A 19 6.63 3.48 -6.18
N ARG A 20 6.72 4.80 -6.34
CA ARG A 20 6.58 5.42 -7.66
C ARG A 20 7.91 5.30 -8.40
N GLN A 21 7.90 4.59 -9.52
CA GLN A 21 9.07 4.47 -10.37
C GLN A 21 9.13 5.64 -11.37
N GLY A 22 10.25 5.73 -12.09
CA GLY A 22 10.48 6.76 -13.09
C GLY A 22 9.52 6.67 -14.28
N PHE A 23 9.67 7.60 -15.22
CA PHE A 23 8.82 7.64 -16.40
C PHE A 23 9.01 6.38 -17.27
N GLY A 24 7.92 5.72 -17.63
CA GLY A 24 7.92 4.51 -18.45
C GLY A 24 7.94 3.20 -17.64
N GLU A 25 8.23 3.27 -16.33
CA GLU A 25 8.29 2.09 -15.48
C GLU A 25 7.00 1.91 -14.66
N PRO A 26 6.51 0.67 -14.49
CA PRO A 26 5.37 0.39 -13.62
C PRO A 26 5.66 0.73 -12.16
N ASN A 27 4.67 1.25 -11.45
CA ASN A 27 4.80 1.44 -10.01
C ASN A 27 4.78 0.10 -9.27
N GLU A 28 5.57 -0.01 -8.21
CA GLU A 28 5.55 -1.17 -7.33
C GLU A 28 4.57 -0.96 -6.16
N ILE A 29 3.88 -2.02 -5.76
CA ILE A 29 2.97 -2.02 -4.62
C ILE A 29 3.35 -3.17 -3.70
N TYR A 30 3.71 -2.86 -2.47
CA TYR A 30 4.06 -3.82 -1.44
C TYR A 30 2.89 -3.95 -0.47
N VAL A 31 2.44 -5.19 -0.24
CA VAL A 31 1.42 -5.49 0.78
C VAL A 31 2.11 -5.69 2.12
N LEU A 32 1.70 -4.91 3.12
CA LEU A 32 2.23 -5.00 4.47
C LEU A 32 1.42 -6.02 5.25
N ILE A 33 2.03 -7.16 5.52
CA ILE A 33 1.42 -8.21 6.35
C ILE A 33 1.78 -7.90 7.81
N PRO A 34 0.79 -7.64 8.68
CA PRO A 34 1.08 -7.39 10.08
C PRO A 34 1.71 -8.64 10.71
N ASN A 35 2.81 -8.44 11.43
CA ASN A 35 3.40 -9.50 12.23
C ASN A 35 2.41 -9.85 13.34
N LYS A 36 2.16 -11.16 13.56
CA LYS A 36 1.23 -11.68 14.58
C LYS A 36 1.47 -11.17 16.01
N GLY A 37 2.60 -10.51 16.28
CA GLY A 37 2.97 -9.97 17.60
C GLY A 37 2.95 -8.44 17.71
N ASP A 38 2.57 -7.70 16.67
CA ASP A 38 2.52 -6.23 16.68
C ASP A 38 1.07 -5.71 16.60
N SER A 39 0.18 -6.40 17.31
CA SER A 39 -1.13 -5.89 17.70
C SER A 39 -0.90 -4.79 18.75
N ARG A 40 -0.51 -3.59 18.33
CA ARG A 40 -0.47 -2.41 19.23
C ARG A 40 -1.89 -1.90 19.49
N LEU A 41 -2.68 -2.75 20.15
CA LEU A 41 -3.91 -2.44 20.89
C LEU A 41 -3.76 -3.02 22.29
#